data_AF-A0A0C9W8G4-F1
#
_entry.id   AF-A0A0C9W8G4-F1
#
_cell.length_a   1.000
_cell.length_b   1.000
_cell.length_c   1.000
_cell.angle_alpha   90.00
_cell.angle_beta   90.00
_cell.angle_gamma   90.00
#
_symmetry.space_group_name_H-M   'P 1'
#
loop_
_entity.id
_entity.type
_entity.pdbx_description
1 polymer ?
#
loop_
_entity_poly.entity_id
_entity_poly.type
_entity_poly.pdbx_seq_one_letter_code
_entity_poly.pdbx_strand_id
1 'polypeptide(L)' 'MSLRRVGGKSDGGIDLVGWWWLPFSDSRYPDGLHRRRLRIVAQCKAEKKKFSPNYVREMEGV' A
#
# COMPACT_ATOMS: atom_id res chain seq x y z
N MET A 1 -0.26 5.58 11.27
CA MET A 1 -0.19 4.61 10.16
C MET A 1 1.21 4.00 10.21
N SER A 2 1.34 2.67 10.32
CA SER A 2 2.64 2.00 10.40
C SER A 2 2.86 1.13 9.17
N LEU A 3 4.00 1.34 8.51
CA LEU A 3 4.49 0.52 7.40
C LEU A 3 5.72 -0.24 7.89
N ARG A 4 5.78 -1.53 7.57
CA ARG A 4 6.93 -2.39 7.87
C ARG A 4 7.69 -2.65 6.57
N ARG A 5 9.01 -2.47 6.61
CA ARG A 5 9.90 -2.83 5.50
C ARG A 5 10.02 -4.35 5.40
N VAL A 6 9.83 -4.87 4.19
CA VAL A 6 9.85 -6.31 3.90
C VAL A 6 10.66 -6.68 2.67
N GLY A 7 11.21 -5.69 1.96
CA GLY A 7 11.90 -5.91 0.68
C GLY A 7 12.93 -7.04 0.72
N GLY A 8 12.89 -7.88 -0.31
CA GLY A 8 13.68 -9.10 -0.46
C GLY A 8 13.90 -9.46 -1.93
N LYS A 9 14.53 -10.60 -2.20
CA LYS A 9 14.71 -11.09 -3.57
C LYS A 9 13.41 -11.74 -4.05
N SER A 10 12.98 -11.44 -5.28
CA SER A 10 11.80 -12.03 -5.92
C SER A 10 10.48 -11.76 -5.18
N ASP A 11 10.35 -10.58 -4.57
CA ASP A 11 9.18 -10.15 -3.79
C ASP A 11 8.11 -9.42 -4.63
N GLY A 12 8.21 -9.46 -5.97
CA GLY A 12 7.32 -8.72 -6.86
C GLY A 12 7.44 -7.20 -6.70
N GLY A 13 8.56 -6.72 -6.15
CA GLY A 13 8.81 -5.32 -5.92
C GLY A 13 8.11 -4.74 -4.69
N ILE A 14 7.74 -5.58 -3.72
CA ILE A 14 7.09 -5.15 -2.47
C ILE A 14 8.14 -4.73 -1.44
N ASP A 15 8.34 -3.43 -1.29
CA ASP A 15 9.27 -2.88 -0.31
C ASP A 15 8.67 -2.75 1.10
N LEU A 16 7.40 -2.37 1.18
CA LEU A 16 6.69 -2.05 2.42
C LEU A 16 5.31 -2.72 2.48
N VAL A 17 4.89 -3.11 3.68
CA VAL A 17 3.52 -3.58 3.94
C VAL A 17 2.95 -2.95 5.20
N GLY A 18 1.64 -2.75 5.23
CA GLY A 18 1.01 -2.19 6.41
C GLY A 18 -0.51 -2.16 6.32
N TRP A 19 -1.08 -1.22 7.07
CA TRP A 19 -2.52 -1.00 7.13
C TRP A 19 -2.82 0.48 6.96
N TRP A 20 -3.83 0.77 6.15
CA TRP A 20 -4.41 2.09 6.03
C TRP A 20 -5.78 2.13 6.70
N TRP A 21 -5.99 3.05 7.64
CA TRP A 21 -7.31 3.33 8.20
C TRP A 21 -8.08 4.21 7.24
N LEU A 22 -9.23 3.73 6.77
CA LEU A 22 -10.11 4.54 5.94
C LEU A 22 -10.73 5.67 6.77
N PRO A 23 -10.85 6.89 6.21
CA PRO A 23 -11.64 7.94 6.84
C PRO A 23 -13.10 7.49 6.93
N PHE A 24 -13.79 7.86 8.02
CA PHE A 24 -15.20 7.55 8.19
C PHE A 24 -16.02 8.24 7.09
N SER A 25 -16.83 7.50 6.36
CA SER A 25 -17.65 8.04 5.27
C SER A 25 -19.06 8.40 5.68
N ASP A 26 -19.45 8.17 6.95
CA ASP A 26 -20.84 8.33 7.35
C ASP A 26 -20.95 9.04 8.71
N SER A 27 -21.53 10.24 8.68
CA SER A 27 -21.94 11.00 9.87
C SER A 27 -23.13 10.37 10.59
N ARG A 28 -23.76 9.33 10.02
CA ARG A 28 -24.94 8.64 10.58
C ARG A 28 -24.62 7.58 11.64
N TYR A 29 -23.35 7.24 11.84
CA TYR A 29 -22.91 6.30 12.89
C TYR A 29 -21.93 7.00 13.84
N PRO A 30 -22.44 7.67 14.89
CA PRO A 30 -21.61 8.47 15.81
C PRO A 30 -20.69 7.62 16.69
N ASP A 31 -21.04 6.35 16.90
CA ASP A 31 -20.15 5.38 17.54
C ASP A 31 -19.21 4.81 16.46
N GLY A 32 -17.92 5.17 16.52
CA GLY A 32 -16.86 4.76 15.59
C GLY A 32 -16.55 3.25 15.49
N LEU A 33 -17.57 2.40 15.61
CA LEU A 33 -17.54 0.94 15.72
C LEU A 33 -17.09 0.22 14.45
N HIS A 34 -17.03 0.91 13.30
CA HIS A 34 -16.63 0.28 12.03
C HIS A 34 -15.46 1.02 11.36
N ARG A 35 -14.42 1.35 12.13
CA ARG A 35 -13.17 1.83 11.54
C ARG A 35 -12.55 0.74 10.65
N ARG A 36 -12.80 0.81 9.35
CA ARG A 36 -12.25 -0.16 8.38
C ARG A 36 -10.78 0.14 8.12
N ARG A 37 -9.96 -0.92 8.12
CA ARG A 37 -8.58 -0.86 7.63
C ARG A 37 -8.42 -1.66 6.35
N LEU A 38 -7.65 -1.12 5.42
CA LEU A 38 -7.22 -1.80 4.20
C LEU A 38 -5.79 -2.29 4.39
N ARG A 39 -5.54 -3.52 3.93
CA ARG A 39 -4.17 -4.03 3.80
C ARG A 39 -3.52 -3.28 2.64
N ILE A 40 -2.32 -2.79 2.85
CA ILE A 40 -1.57 -2.08 1.82
C ILE A 40 -0.19 -2.70 1.64
N VAL A 41 0.24 -2.73 0.38
CA VAL A 41 1.61 -3.00 -0.06
C VAL A 41 2.10 -1.77 -0.79
N ALA A 42 3.39 -1.48 -0.72
CA ALA A 42 3.97 -0.36 -1.43
C ALA A 42 5.36 -0.71 -1.95
N GLN A 43 5.65 -0.15 -3.12
CA GLN A 43 6.93 -0.21 -3.79
C GLN A 43 7.60 1.17 -3.70
N CYS A 44 8.91 1.20 -3.46
CA CYS A 44 9.73 2.39 -3.33
C CYS A 44 10.75 2.44 -4.46
N LYS A 45 10.71 3.48 -5.31
CA LYS A 45 11.67 3.67 -6.40
C LYS A 45 12.36 5.03 -6.27
N ALA A 46 13.68 5.02 -6.20
CA ALA A 46 14.53 6.22 -6.17
C ALA A 46 15.32 6.32 -7.48
N GLU A 47 14.70 6.91 -8.50
CA GLU A 47 15.26 6.95 -9.85
C GLU A 47 15.20 8.34 -10.46
N LYS A 48 16.17 8.67 -11.33
CA LYS A 48 16.21 9.93 -12.08
C LYS A 48 15.40 9.90 -13.37
N LYS A 49 15.07 8.71 -13.86
CA LYS A 49 14.33 8.48 -15.11
C LYS A 49 12.81 8.57 -14.89
N LYS A 50 12.06 8.76 -15.97
CA LYS A 50 10.60 8.76 -15.93
C LYS A 50 10.08 7.40 -15.46
N PHE A 51 9.04 7.43 -14.63
CA PHE A 51 8.35 6.25 -14.13
C PHE A 51 7.80 5.40 -15.31
N SER A 52 8.10 4.10 -15.30
CA SER A 52 7.70 3.15 -16.34
C SER A 52 6.51 2.31 -15.87
N PRO A 53 5.57 1.93 -16.76
CA PRO A 53 4.50 0.98 -16.45
C PRO A 53 4.99 -0.38 -15.94
N ASN A 54 6.24 -0.74 -16.22
CA ASN A 54 6.82 -2.01 -15.76
C ASN A 54 6.76 -2.18 -14.24
N TYR A 55 6.83 -1.09 -13.46
CA TYR A 55 6.74 -1.14 -12.00
C TYR A 55 5.37 -1.60 -11.50
N VAL A 56 4.31 -1.24 -12.22
CA VAL A 56 2.95 -1.71 -11.91
C VAL A 56 2.81 -3.19 -12.28
N ARG A 57 3.27 -3.58 -13.47
CA ARG A 57 3.23 -4.97 -13.93
C ARG A 57 3.98 -5.94 -13.01
N GLU A 58 5.14 -5.49 -12.50
CA GLU A 58 5.92 -6.24 -11.51
C GLU A 58 5.09 -6.55 -10.25
N MET A 59 4.31 -5.59 -9.76
CA MET A 59 3.42 -5.79 -8.60
C MET A 59 2.17 -6.62 -8.92
N GLU A 60 1.70 -6.59 -10.17
CA GLU A 60 0.60 -7.44 -10.65
C GLU A 60 1.03 -8.91 -10.84
N GLY A 61 2.33 -9.16 -11.00
CA GLY A 61 2.90 -10.49 -11.22
C GLY A 61 2.84 -10.98 -12.67
N VAL A 62 2.76 -10.06 -13.65
CA VAL A 62 2.66 -10.34 -15.10
C VAL A 62 3.87 -9.88 -15.90
#